data_AF-A0A933F8R3-F1
#
_entry.id   AF-A0A933F8R3-F1
#
_cell.length_a   1.000
_cell.length_b   1.000
_cell.length_c   1.000
_cell.angle_alpha   90.00
_cell.angle_beta   90.00
_cell.angle_gamma   90.00
#
_symmetry.space_group_name_H-M   'P 1'
#
loop_
_entity.id
_entity.type
_entity.pdbx_description
1 polymer ?
#
loop_
_entity_poly.entity_id
_entity_poly.type
_entity_poly.pdbx_seq_one_letter_code
_entity_poly.pdbx_strand_id
1 'polypeptide(L)'
;MDRRERILLSLLVVAGLTARGIYFYQFQDNPFSDFVPKSLDQTVYHEGAAAFASGDLLAVAPGQANLFSPLYQYVLGTVYWMFGVRLTAAWTAQFLLGAASSVLTYFIARHYFPPAAAFL
;
A
#
# COMPACT_ATOMS: atom_id res chain seq x y z
N MET A 1 -17.63 -19.64 9.33
CA MET A 1 -18.20 -18.82 8.24
C MET A 1 -19.19 -19.65 7.44
N ASP A 2 -20.39 -19.12 7.22
CA ASP A 2 -21.37 -19.78 6.36
C ASP A 2 -21.01 -19.64 4.86
N ARG A 3 -21.77 -20.30 3.98
CA ARG A 3 -21.54 -20.22 2.52
C ARG A 3 -21.70 -18.80 1.98
N ARG A 4 -22.66 -18.03 2.49
CA ARG A 4 -22.96 -16.66 2.05
C ARG A 4 -21.84 -15.71 2.45
N GLU A 5 -21.35 -15.82 3.68
CA GLU A 5 -20.25 -15.05 4.24
C GLU A 5 -18.96 -15.25 3.43
N ARG A 6 -18.66 -16.49 3.04
CA ARG A 6 -17.54 -16.79 2.15
C ARG A 6 -17.69 -16.12 0.80
N ILE A 7 -18.89 -16.16 0.21
CA ILE A 7 -19.17 -15.48 -1.06
C ILE A 7 -18.98 -13.97 -0.93
N LEU A 8 -19.49 -13.33 0.13
CA LEU A 8 -19.32 -11.90 0.37
C LEU A 8 -17.84 -11.52 0.53
N LEU A 9 -17.06 -12.29 1.30
CA LEU A 9 -15.62 -12.07 1.41
C LEU A 9 -14.90 -12.25 0.07
N SER A 10 -15.21 -13.30 -0.68
CA SER A 10 -14.62 -13.50 -2.01
C SER A 10 -14.96 -12.34 -2.95
N LEU A 11 -16.20 -11.86 -2.93
CA LEU A 11 -16.62 -10.69 -3.72
C LEU A 11 -15.83 -9.44 -3.30
N LEU A 12 -15.67 -9.20 -2.00
CA LEU A 12 -14.91 -8.04 -1.50
C LEU A 12 -13.45 -8.08 -1.96
N VAL A 13 -12.80 -9.24 -1.86
CA VAL A 13 -11.41 -9.43 -2.31
C VAL A 13 -11.30 -9.26 -3.82
N VAL A 14 -12.15 -9.94 -4.58
CA VAL A 14 -12.13 -9.86 -6.05
C VAL A 14 -12.42 -8.45 -6.54
N ALA A 15 -13.45 -7.78 -6.01
CA ALA A 15 -13.76 -6.41 -6.37
C ALA A 15 -12.64 -5.45 -5.98
N GLY A 16 -12.09 -5.57 -4.76
CA GLY A 16 -11.00 -4.74 -4.25
C GLY A 16 -9.72 -4.88 -5.07
N LEU A 17 -9.35 -6.10 -5.47
CA LEU A 17 -8.20 -6.38 -6.33
C LEU A 17 -8.46 -5.96 -7.79
N THR A 18 -9.66 -6.20 -8.32
CA THR A 18 -10.01 -5.86 -9.70
C THR A 18 -9.99 -4.35 -9.91
N ALA A 19 -10.63 -3.58 -9.02
CA ALA A 19 -10.64 -2.12 -9.11
C ALA A 19 -9.21 -1.55 -9.06
N ARG A 20 -8.37 -2.08 -8.17
CA ARG A 20 -6.96 -1.67 -8.04
C ARG A 20 -6.11 -2.10 -9.22
N GLY A 21 -6.33 -3.30 -9.77
CA GLY A 21 -5.63 -3.80 -10.94
C GLY A 21 -5.95 -2.99 -12.20
N ILE A 22 -7.23 -2.66 -12.41
CA ILE A 22 -7.65 -1.76 -13.50
C ILE A 22 -7.00 -0.39 -13.35
N TYR A 23 -7.06 0.19 -12.15
CA TYR A 23 -6.43 1.49 -11.89
C TYR A 23 -4.91 1.43 -12.09
N PHE A 24 -4.23 0.40 -11.57
CA PHE A 24 -2.78 0.26 -11.72
C PHE A 24 -2.38 0.18 -13.20
N TYR A 25 -3.11 -0.59 -13.99
CA TYR A 25 -2.91 -0.70 -15.44
C TYR A 25 -3.09 0.66 -16.13
N GLN A 26 -4.21 1.36 -15.86
CA GLN A 26 -4.48 2.68 -16.43
C GLN A 26 -3.46 3.74 -15.98
N PHE A 27 -2.99 3.64 -14.74
CA PHE A 27 -2.03 4.57 -14.17
C PHE A 27 -0.65 4.46 -14.81
N GLN A 28 -0.30 3.33 -15.44
CA GLN A 28 1.00 3.20 -16.14
C GLN A 28 1.15 4.21 -17.29
N ASP A 29 0.05 4.61 -17.93
CA ASP A 29 0.05 5.59 -19.02
C ASP A 29 0.23 7.04 -18.52
N ASN A 30 0.27 7.25 -17.21
CA ASN A 30 0.43 8.58 -16.61
C ASN A 30 1.93 8.96 -16.50
N PRO A 31 2.34 10.18 -16.89
CA PRO A 31 3.71 10.67 -16.71
C PRO A 31 4.24 10.65 -15.25
N PHE A 32 3.33 10.60 -14.26
CA PHE A 32 3.65 10.50 -12.83
C PHE A 32 3.78 9.06 -12.33
N SER A 33 3.64 8.04 -13.18
CA SER A 33 3.72 6.63 -12.78
C SER A 33 5.12 6.24 -12.26
N ASP A 34 6.15 6.77 -12.92
CA ASP A 34 7.57 6.55 -12.64
C ASP A 34 8.31 7.83 -12.17
N PHE A 35 7.57 8.86 -11.75
CA PHE A 35 8.15 10.13 -11.32
C PHE A 35 7.61 10.58 -9.96
N VAL A 36 8.54 10.94 -9.05
CA VAL A 36 8.22 11.53 -7.74
C VAL A 36 8.59 13.02 -7.74
N PRO A 37 7.60 13.94 -7.67
CA PRO A 37 7.87 15.36 -7.54
C PRO A 37 8.52 15.72 -6.21
N LYS A 38 9.69 16.38 -6.27
CA LYS A 38 10.56 16.68 -5.12
C LYS A 38 9.91 17.45 -3.97
N SER A 39 8.86 18.23 -4.25
CA SER A 39 8.17 19.07 -3.27
C SER A 39 7.02 18.37 -2.55
N LEU A 40 6.78 17.08 -2.83
CA LEU A 40 5.70 16.32 -2.21
C LEU A 40 6.24 15.37 -1.15
N ASP A 41 5.42 15.12 -0.11
CA ASP A 41 5.75 14.28 1.04
C ASP A 41 6.22 12.87 0.65
N GLN A 42 5.69 12.33 -0.45
CA GLN A 42 6.11 11.04 -1.01
C GLN A 42 7.61 10.97 -1.34
N THR A 43 8.26 12.11 -1.62
CA THR A 43 9.72 12.17 -1.83
C THR A 43 10.46 11.75 -0.56
N VAL A 44 10.04 12.26 0.59
CA VAL A 44 10.69 11.94 1.88
C VAL A 44 10.55 10.47 2.23
N TYR A 45 9.40 9.88 1.90
CA TYR A 45 9.18 8.45 2.08
C TYR A 45 9.97 7.60 1.08
N HIS A 46 10.00 7.99 -0.19
CA HIS A 46 10.74 7.29 -1.22
C HIS A 46 12.25 7.32 -0.94
N GLU A 47 12.81 8.49 -0.65
CA GLU A 47 14.23 8.69 -0.39
C GLU A 47 14.67 8.02 0.92
N GLY A 48 13.89 8.15 2.01
CA GLY A 48 14.19 7.47 3.27
C GLY A 48 14.12 5.94 3.15
N ALA A 49 13.15 5.42 2.39
CA ALA A 49 13.06 3.99 2.09
C ALA A 49 14.23 3.50 1.23
N ALA A 50 14.67 4.31 0.24
CA ALA A 50 15.83 4.01 -0.57
C ALA A 50 17.13 4.01 0.26
N ALA A 51 17.28 4.98 1.17
CA ALA A 51 18.38 5.04 2.12
C ALA A 51 18.42 3.78 3.00
N PHE A 52 17.28 3.37 3.55
CA PHE A 52 17.16 2.11 4.29
C PHE A 52 17.55 0.89 3.46
N ALA A 53 17.02 0.77 2.24
CA ALA A 53 17.36 -0.33 1.35
C ALA A 53 18.86 -0.38 0.98
N SER A 54 19.56 0.76 1.03
CA SER A 54 21.00 0.88 0.82
C SER A 54 21.85 0.63 2.08
N GLY A 55 21.23 0.41 3.24
CA GLY A 55 21.90 0.08 4.49
C GLY A 55 21.87 1.16 5.57
N ASP A 56 21.24 2.32 5.33
CA ASP A 56 21.03 3.32 6.37
C ASP A 56 19.87 2.93 7.28
N LEU A 57 20.20 2.35 8.44
CA LEU A 57 19.21 1.92 9.42
C LEU A 57 18.39 3.06 10.03
N LEU A 58 18.77 4.33 9.85
CA LEU A 58 17.97 5.46 10.31
C LEU A 58 16.84 5.81 9.34
N ALA A 59 16.87 5.26 8.11
CA ALA A 59 15.88 5.45 7.06
C ALA A 59 15.60 6.93 6.77
N VAL A 60 16.63 7.78 6.81
CA VAL A 60 16.48 9.24 6.72
C VAL A 60 16.63 9.69 5.26
N ALA A 61 15.70 10.53 4.80
CA ALA A 61 15.84 11.16 3.49
C ALA A 61 17.03 12.14 3.47
N PRO A 62 17.89 12.13 2.44
CA PRO A 62 19.08 12.99 2.40
C PRO A 62 18.75 14.47 2.59
N GLY A 63 19.43 15.11 3.56
CA GLY A 63 19.26 16.54 3.84
C GLY A 63 17.98 16.91 4.57
N GLN A 64 17.20 15.94 5.07
CA GLN A 64 16.01 16.19 5.88
C GLN A 64 16.11 15.47 7.23
N ALA A 65 15.51 16.06 8.28
CA ALA A 65 15.23 15.30 9.49
C ALA A 65 14.00 14.41 9.24
N ASN A 66 13.87 13.29 9.96
CA ASN A 66 12.64 12.49 9.94
C ASN A 66 11.50 13.25 10.63
N LEU A 67 10.87 14.15 9.86
CA LEU A 67 9.74 14.99 10.28
C LEU A 67 8.40 14.22 10.23
N PHE A 68 8.36 13.11 9.48
CA PHE A 68 7.19 12.27 9.30
C PHE A 68 7.30 10.94 10.07
N SER A 69 6.17 10.23 10.21
CA SER A 69 6.13 8.93 10.90
C SER A 69 7.06 7.91 10.20
N PRO A 70 8.12 7.44 10.89
CA PRO A 70 9.22 6.73 10.23
C PRO A 70 8.87 5.29 9.86
N LEU A 71 7.86 4.70 10.51
CA LEU A 71 7.47 3.30 10.28
C LEU A 71 7.22 3.00 8.80
N TYR A 72 6.59 3.93 8.08
CA TYR A 72 6.29 3.73 6.66
C TYR A 72 7.56 3.68 5.79
N GLN A 73 8.63 4.42 6.15
CA GLN A 73 9.92 4.35 5.45
C GLN A 73 10.56 2.96 5.60
N TYR A 74 10.44 2.33 6.78
CA TYR A 74 10.94 0.97 7.00
C TYR A 74 10.12 -0.08 6.24
N VAL A 75 8.79 0.06 6.23
CA VAL A 75 7.90 -0.85 5.47
C VAL A 75 8.23 -0.76 3.98
N LEU A 76 8.27 0.46 3.42
CA LEU A 76 8.59 0.68 2.03
C LEU A 76 10.05 0.30 1.70
N GLY A 77 10.97 0.59 2.60
CA GLY A 77 12.38 0.24 2.47
C GLY A 77 12.59 -1.27 2.43
N THR A 78 11.79 -2.05 3.17
CA THR A 78 11.80 -3.51 3.07
C THR A 78 11.32 -3.99 1.71
N VAL A 79 10.28 -3.35 1.15
CA VAL A 79 9.82 -3.63 -0.22
C VAL A 79 10.93 -3.32 -1.24
N TYR A 80 11.60 -2.17 -1.11
CA TYR A 80 12.73 -1.82 -1.98
C TYR A 80 13.95 -2.71 -1.80
N TRP A 81 14.21 -3.20 -0.59
CA TRP A 81 15.28 -4.17 -0.35
C TRP A 81 15.00 -5.50 -1.07
N MET A 82 13.74 -5.97 -1.11
CA MET A 82 13.36 -7.21 -1.79
C MET A 82 13.25 -7.08 -3.32
N PHE A 83 12.72 -5.96 -3.81
CA PHE A 83 12.33 -5.79 -5.21
C PHE A 83 13.09 -4.66 -5.93
N GLY A 84 14.07 -4.03 -5.29
CA GLY A 84 14.77 -2.85 -5.80
C GLY A 84 13.96 -1.56 -5.63
N VAL A 85 14.66 -0.42 -5.70
CA VAL A 85 14.08 0.94 -5.56
C VAL A 85 13.30 1.29 -6.83
N ARG A 86 12.04 0.85 -6.91
CA ARG A 86 11.15 1.04 -8.06
C ARG A 86 9.77 1.45 -7.57
N LEU A 87 9.18 2.49 -8.17
CA LEU A 87 7.84 2.96 -7.79
C LEU A 87 6.77 1.89 -8.06
N THR A 88 6.91 1.10 -9.12
CA THR A 88 6.03 -0.04 -9.39
C THR A 88 5.96 -1.05 -8.24
N ALA A 89 7.07 -1.28 -7.51
CA ALA A 89 7.08 -2.13 -6.31
C ALA A 89 6.31 -1.46 -5.16
N ALA A 90 6.48 -0.15 -4.97
CA ALA A 90 5.74 0.63 -3.98
C ALA A 90 4.23 0.59 -4.26
N TRP A 91 3.82 0.86 -5.50
CA TRP A 91 2.43 0.84 -5.94
C TRP A 91 1.80 -0.54 -5.73
N THR A 92 2.50 -1.60 -6.14
CA THR A 92 2.03 -2.97 -5.97
C THR A 92 1.80 -3.29 -4.48
N ALA A 93 2.77 -2.95 -3.62
CA ALA A 93 2.65 -3.16 -2.19
C ALA A 93 1.47 -2.37 -1.60
N GLN A 94 1.30 -1.10 -1.97
CA GLN A 94 0.18 -0.27 -1.52
C GLN A 94 -1.18 -0.83 -1.96
N PHE A 95 -1.30 -1.34 -3.20
CA PHE A 95 -2.55 -1.95 -3.66
C PHE A 95 -2.88 -3.23 -2.89
N LEU A 96 -1.89 -4.08 -2.62
CA LEU A 96 -2.06 -5.29 -1.81
C LEU A 96 -2.46 -4.95 -0.37
N LEU A 97 -1.79 -3.99 0.26
CA LEU A 97 -2.13 -3.51 1.60
C LEU A 97 -3.54 -2.90 1.62
N GLY A 98 -3.92 -2.14 0.59
CA GLY A 98 -5.27 -1.60 0.47
C GLY A 98 -6.35 -2.68 0.38
N ALA A 99 -6.11 -3.74 -0.39
CA ALA A 99 -7.02 -4.89 -0.46
C ALA A 99 -7.10 -5.65 0.88
N ALA A 100 -5.95 -5.85 1.54
CA ALA A 100 -5.90 -6.45 2.87
C ALA A 100 -6.65 -5.60 3.91
N SER A 101 -6.51 -4.28 3.87
CA SER A 101 -7.25 -3.36 4.74
C SER A 101 -8.76 -3.52 4.58
N SER A 102 -9.29 -3.63 3.35
CA SER A 102 -10.72 -3.87 3.13
C SER A 102 -11.20 -5.17 3.80
N VAL A 103 -10.41 -6.24 3.72
CA VAL A 103 -10.72 -7.52 4.38
C VAL A 103 -10.66 -7.41 5.91
N LEU A 104 -9.65 -6.71 6.44
CA LEU A 104 -9.54 -6.47 7.88
C LEU A 104 -10.72 -5.63 8.40
N THR A 105 -11.12 -4.59 7.67
CA THR A 105 -12.30 -3.79 8.00
C THR A 105 -13.56 -4.65 8.03
N TYR A 106 -13.73 -5.56 7.06
CA TYR A 106 -14.84 -6.51 7.10
C TYR A 106 -14.83 -7.34 8.39
N PHE A 107 -13.68 -7.88 8.80
CA PHE A 107 -13.60 -8.70 10.02
C PHE A 107 -13.89 -7.88 11.29
N ILE A 108 -13.42 -6.64 11.35
CA ILE A 108 -13.74 -5.73 12.45
C ILE A 108 -15.24 -5.44 12.48
N ALA A 109 -15.83 -5.05 11.34
CA ALA A 109 -17.26 -4.75 11.26
C ALA A 109 -18.12 -5.98 11.57
N ARG A 110 -17.70 -7.16 11.14
CA ARG A 110 -18.38 -8.44 11.38
C ARG A 110 -18.45 -8.81 12.87
N HIS A 111 -17.54 -8.28 13.69
CA HIS A 111 -17.60 -8.45 15.14
C HIS A 111 -18.81 -7.73 15.75
N TYR A 112 -19.24 -6.62 15.16
CA TYR A 112 -20.34 -5.78 15.68
C TYR A 112 -21.64 -5.91 14.89
N PHE A 113 -21.57 -6.29 13.61
CA PHE A 113 -22.70 -6.26 12.68
C PHE A 113 -22.92 -7.60 11.94
N PRO A 114 -24.13 -7.83 11.41
CA PRO A 114 -24.39 -8.95 10.51
C PRO A 114 -23.49 -8.90 9.26
N PRO A 115 -23.19 -10.05 8.63
CA PRO A 115 -22.32 -10.13 7.45
C PRO A 115 -22.65 -9.16 6.31
N ALA A 116 -23.93 -8.88 6.09
CA ALA A 116 -24.37 -7.97 5.03
C ALA A 116 -23.98 -6.51 5.33
N ALA A 117 -24.09 -6.07 6.58
CA ALA A 117 -23.70 -4.73 7.00
C ALA A 117 -22.18 -4.59 7.12
N ALA A 118 -21.46 -5.67 7.43
CA ALA A 118 -20.00 -5.68 7.43
C ALA A 118 -19.39 -5.65 6.01
N PHE A 119 -20.16 -6.05 5.00
CA PHE A 119 -19.74 -6.03 3.60
C PHE A 119 -19.93 -4.67 2.92
N LEU A 120 -20.94 -3.90 3.34
CA LEU A 120 -21.22 -2.55 2.85
C LEU A 120 -20.25 -1.54 3.47
#